data_AF-A0ABD5TTH1-F1
#
_entry.id   AF-A0ABD5TTH1-F1
#
_cell.length_a   1.000
_cell.length_b   1.000
_cell.length_c   1.000
_cell.angle_alpha   90.00
_cell.angle_beta   90.00
_cell.angle_gamma   90.00
#
_symmetry.space_group_name_H-M   'P 1'
#
loop_
_entity.id
_entity.type
_entity.pdbx_description
1 polymer ?
#
loop_
_entity_poly.entity_id
_entity_poly.type
_entity_poly.pdbx_seq_one_letter_code
_entity_poly.pdbx_strand_id
1 'polypeptide(L)'
;MTDTSGPALTVEEFVEYCRTRAGLLSGHVETMGAEADDLLDEIDEEMAEVRSRLEDHAKGLERTDGPPTATGPNPDEAALEAIEDLERDLERKQALVDATQARMRAFQDLASRYTDLAEELAERVDDGHDALTRVLEFEADADAPAYFEEETVLEAALEARRSDGE
;
A
#
# COMPACT_ATOMS: atom_id res chain seq x y z
N MET A 1 39.15 17.68 30.40
CA MET A 1 39.02 17.23 29.01
C MET A 1 37.86 16.25 29.01
N THR A 2 36.72 16.69 28.52
CA THR A 2 35.52 15.86 28.36
C THR A 2 35.70 15.09 27.06
N ASP A 3 35.84 13.77 27.16
CA ASP A 3 35.67 12.86 26.03
C ASP A 3 34.25 13.06 25.49
N THR A 4 34.11 13.83 24.41
CA THR A 4 32.92 13.81 23.55
C THR A 4 33.14 12.72 22.51
N SER A 5 33.36 11.49 22.97
CA SER A 5 33.25 10.32 22.10
C SER A 5 31.84 9.80 22.32
N GLY A 6 30.93 10.12 21.41
CA GLY A 6 29.65 9.44 21.33
C GLY A 6 29.87 7.92 21.24
N PRO A 7 28.84 7.10 21.54
CA PRO A 7 28.94 5.67 21.31
C PRO A 7 29.41 5.42 19.86
N ALA A 8 30.42 4.57 19.69
CA ALA A 8 30.90 4.19 18.37
C ALA A 8 29.79 3.40 17.66
N LEU A 9 29.56 3.71 16.39
CA LEU A 9 28.60 2.99 15.56
C LEU A 9 28.96 1.51 15.51
N THR A 10 27.97 0.63 15.72
CA THR A 10 28.18 -0.82 15.68
C THR A 10 27.42 -1.45 14.51
N VAL A 11 27.99 -2.52 13.94
CA VAL A 11 27.31 -3.30 12.89
C VAL A 11 26.01 -3.90 13.41
N GLU A 12 25.98 -4.32 14.68
CA GLU A 12 24.81 -4.92 15.32
C GLU A 12 23.61 -3.96 15.33
N GLU A 13 23.82 -2.67 15.62
CA GLU A 13 22.76 -1.65 15.55
C GLU A 13 22.15 -1.54 14.14
N PHE A 14 22.96 -1.62 13.08
CA PHE A 14 22.46 -1.58 11.71
C PHE A 14 21.75 -2.87 11.28
N VAL A 15 22.21 -4.02 11.79
CA VAL A 15 21.51 -5.30 11.59
C VAL A 15 20.14 -5.27 12.26
N GLU A 16 20.05 -4.79 13.50
CA GLU A 16 18.78 -4.62 14.21
C GLU A 16 17.88 -3.62 13.50
N TYR A 17 18.42 -2.47 13.06
CA TYR A 17 17.69 -1.48 12.27
C TYR A 17 17.06 -2.11 11.03
N CYS A 18 17.83 -2.84 10.21
CA CYS A 18 17.33 -3.48 9.00
C CYS A 18 16.21 -4.50 9.31
N ARG A 19 16.37 -5.30 10.38
CA ARG A 19 15.34 -6.25 10.82
C ARG A 19 14.06 -5.55 11.29
N THR A 20 14.19 -4.45 12.04
CA THR A 20 13.05 -3.64 12.45
C THR A 20 12.32 -3.06 11.25
N ARG A 21 13.05 -2.50 10.27
CA ARG A 21 12.45 -1.97 9.03
C ARG A 21 11.73 -3.05 8.22
N ALA A 22 12.32 -4.23 8.06
CA ALA A 22 11.66 -5.37 7.42
C ALA A 22 10.38 -5.80 8.15
N GLY A 23 10.41 -5.82 9.49
CA GLY A 23 9.25 -6.12 10.32
C GLY A 23 8.11 -5.10 10.17
N LEU A 24 8.43 -3.81 10.15
CA LEU A 24 7.44 -2.74 9.94
C LEU A 24 6.76 -2.85 8.57
N LEU A 25 7.53 -3.06 7.51
CA LEU A 25 7.00 -3.25 6.17
C LEU A 25 6.09 -4.48 6.09
N SER A 26 6.49 -5.58 6.74
CA SER A 26 5.68 -6.81 6.80
C SER A 26 4.35 -6.57 7.53
N GLY A 27 4.36 -5.84 8.65
CA GLY A 27 3.13 -5.47 9.36
C GLY A 27 2.19 -4.57 8.54
N HIS A 28 2.75 -3.66 7.74
CA HIS A 28 1.95 -2.84 6.84
C HIS A 28 1.32 -3.65 5.70
N VAL A 29 2.04 -4.66 5.19
CA VAL A 29 1.51 -5.62 4.21
C VAL A 29 0.36 -6.44 4.79
N GLU A 30 0.47 -6.89 6.05
CA GLU A 30 -0.62 -7.62 6.72
C GLU A 30 -1.88 -6.77 6.83
N THR A 31 -1.72 -5.49 7.17
CA THR A 31 -2.83 -4.52 7.28
C THR A 31 -3.47 -4.27 5.92
N MET A 32 -2.67 -3.97 4.89
CA MET A 32 -3.17 -3.81 3.51
C MET A 32 -3.85 -5.07 2.98
N GLY A 33 -3.38 -6.26 3.38
CA GLY A 33 -3.99 -7.52 2.99
C GLY A 33 -5.41 -7.64 3.53
N ALA A 34 -5.62 -7.34 4.81
CA ALA A 34 -6.95 -7.33 5.41
C ALA A 34 -7.87 -6.29 4.73
N GLU A 35 -7.36 -5.08 4.46
CA GLU A 35 -8.13 -4.04 3.76
C GLU A 35 -8.50 -4.44 2.32
N ALA A 36 -7.62 -5.14 1.62
CA ALA A 36 -7.89 -5.65 0.28
C ALA A 36 -8.93 -6.77 0.29
N ASP A 37 -8.88 -7.66 1.28
CA ASP A 37 -9.86 -8.73 1.45
C ASP A 37 -11.25 -8.16 1.77
N ASP A 38 -11.34 -7.19 2.69
CA ASP A 38 -12.59 -6.49 3.01
C ASP A 38 -13.20 -5.81 1.76
N LEU A 39 -12.34 -5.20 0.93
CA LEU A 39 -12.76 -4.55 -0.31
C LEU A 39 -13.22 -5.55 -1.38
N LEU A 40 -12.61 -6.73 -1.45
CA LEU A 40 -13.04 -7.81 -2.34
C LEU A 40 -14.40 -8.37 -1.92
N ASP A 41 -14.65 -8.52 -0.62
CA ASP A 41 -15.95 -8.94 -0.10
C ASP A 41 -17.04 -7.90 -0.47
N GLU A 42 -16.76 -6.60 -0.34
CA GLU A 42 -17.68 -5.53 -0.76
C GLU A 42 -17.98 -5.56 -2.27
N ILE A 43 -16.95 -5.79 -3.10
CA ILE A 43 -17.11 -5.95 -4.56
C ILE A 43 -18.03 -7.14 -4.88
N ASP A 44 -17.86 -8.27 -4.22
CA ASP A 44 -18.69 -9.46 -4.45
C ASP A 44 -20.15 -9.22 -4.06
N GLU A 45 -20.40 -8.50 -2.95
CA GLU A 45 -21.74 -8.09 -2.52
C GLU A 45 -22.41 -7.15 -3.54
N GLU A 46 -21.69 -6.12 -3.99
CA GLU A 46 -22.21 -5.15 -4.96
C GLU A 46 -22.42 -5.76 -6.35
N MET A 47 -21.56 -6.69 -6.79
CA MET A 47 -21.79 -7.45 -8.02
C MET A 47 -23.07 -8.29 -7.94
N ALA A 48 -23.34 -8.90 -6.78
CA ALA A 48 -24.59 -9.63 -6.56
C ALA A 48 -25.80 -8.68 -6.60
N GLU A 49 -25.66 -7.46 -6.06
CA GLU A 49 -26.69 -6.43 -6.15
C GLU A 49 -26.95 -5.97 -7.59
N VAL A 50 -25.92 -5.65 -8.37
CA VAL A 50 -26.04 -5.28 -9.79
C VAL A 50 -26.80 -6.37 -10.55
N ARG A 51 -26.42 -7.63 -10.36
CA ARG A 51 -27.11 -8.77 -10.98
C ARG A 51 -28.57 -8.85 -10.56
N SER A 52 -28.88 -8.69 -9.26
CA SER A 52 -30.26 -8.72 -8.78
C SER A 52 -31.10 -7.60 -9.39
N ARG A 53 -30.55 -6.37 -9.48
CA ARG A 53 -31.24 -5.22 -10.06
C ARG A 53 -31.48 -5.40 -11.56
N LEU A 54 -30.52 -5.97 -12.29
CA LEU A 54 -30.68 -6.33 -13.71
C LEU A 54 -31.78 -7.38 -13.92
N GLU A 55 -31.82 -8.42 -13.07
CA GLU A 55 -32.87 -9.45 -13.14
C GLU A 55 -34.27 -8.87 -12.86
N ASP A 56 -34.38 -7.93 -11.91
CA ASP A 56 -35.65 -7.28 -11.59
C ASP A 56 -36.10 -6.28 -12.67
N HIS A 57 -35.16 -5.55 -13.28
CA HIS A 57 -35.42 -4.72 -14.45
C HIS A 57 -35.96 -5.56 -15.62
N ALA A 58 -35.32 -6.70 -15.93
CA ALA A 58 -35.77 -7.60 -16.98
C ALA A 58 -37.20 -8.13 -16.74
N LYS A 59 -37.53 -8.53 -15.50
CA LYS A 59 -38.90 -8.96 -15.12
C LYS A 59 -39.91 -7.81 -15.19
N GLY A 60 -39.48 -6.57 -14.98
CA GLY A 60 -40.32 -5.37 -15.11
C GLY A 60 -40.77 -5.13 -16.54
N LEU A 61 -39.84 -5.25 -17.49
CA LEU A 61 -40.09 -5.11 -18.93
C LEU A 61 -41.05 -6.19 -19.48
N GLU A 62 -40.96 -7.42 -18.98
CA GLU A 62 -41.88 -8.51 -19.38
C GLU A 62 -43.33 -8.29 -18.89
N ARG A 63 -43.56 -7.39 -17.91
CA ARG A 63 -44.87 -7.17 -17.26
C ARG A 63 -45.66 -6.00 -17.84
N THR A 64 -45.04 -5.15 -18.68
CA THR A 64 -45.59 -3.84 -19.10
C THR A 64 -46.28 -3.81 -20.47
N ASP A 65 -46.79 -4.93 -20.98
CA ASP A 65 -47.68 -5.01 -22.17
C ASP A 65 -49.06 -4.29 -22.01
N GLY A 66 -49.21 -3.39 -21.03
CA GLY A 66 -50.40 -2.57 -20.78
C GLY A 66 -50.33 -1.16 -21.42
N PRO A 67 -51.46 -0.47 -21.64
CA PRO A 67 -51.49 0.78 -22.42
C PRO A 67 -50.62 1.88 -21.77
N PRO A 68 -49.98 2.75 -22.57
CA PRO A 68 -49.02 3.72 -22.07
C PRO A 68 -49.75 4.84 -21.32
N THR A 69 -49.59 4.90 -19.99
CA THR A 69 -49.99 6.07 -19.21
C THR A 69 -48.87 6.47 -18.26
N ALA A 70 -48.08 7.48 -18.64
CA ALA A 70 -47.75 8.64 -17.80
C ALA A 70 -46.59 9.45 -18.42
N THR A 71 -46.81 10.74 -18.56
CA THR A 71 -45.77 11.77 -18.78
C THR A 71 -45.06 12.02 -17.44
N GLY A 72 -44.09 11.18 -17.09
CA GLY A 72 -43.22 11.29 -15.91
C GLY A 72 -41.84 10.71 -16.23
N PRO A 73 -40.81 10.89 -15.37
CA PRO A 73 -39.51 10.23 -15.56
C PRO A 73 -39.74 8.74 -15.75
N ASN A 74 -39.15 8.15 -16.79
CA ASN A 74 -39.33 6.74 -17.07
C ASN A 74 -38.67 5.94 -15.92
N PRO A 75 -39.43 5.20 -15.11
CA PRO A 75 -38.86 4.44 -13.99
C PRO A 75 -37.80 3.44 -14.44
N ASP A 76 -37.87 3.00 -15.70
CA ASP A 76 -36.87 2.13 -16.33
C ASP A 76 -35.53 2.85 -16.55
N GLU A 77 -35.55 4.14 -16.86
CA GLU A 77 -34.34 4.96 -17.06
C GLU A 77 -33.62 5.26 -15.74
N ALA A 78 -34.37 5.59 -14.69
CA ALA A 78 -33.81 5.80 -13.36
C ALA A 78 -33.24 4.51 -12.74
N ALA A 79 -33.82 3.35 -13.05
CA ALA A 79 -33.30 2.05 -12.63
C ALA A 79 -31.98 1.70 -13.34
N LEU A 80 -31.87 2.02 -14.64
CA LEU A 80 -30.63 1.83 -15.40
C LEU A 80 -29.52 2.78 -14.93
N GLU A 81 -29.82 4.06 -14.67
CA GLU A 81 -28.85 5.01 -14.12
C GLU A 81 -28.29 4.54 -12.77
N ALA A 82 -29.14 3.99 -11.90
CA ALA A 82 -28.72 3.44 -10.61
C ALA A 82 -27.88 2.16 -10.73
N ILE A 83 -27.98 1.42 -11.84
CA ILE A 83 -27.12 0.26 -12.14
C ILE A 83 -25.77 0.76 -12.67
N GLU A 84 -25.76 1.71 -13.60
CA GLU A 84 -24.53 2.32 -14.14
C GLU A 84 -23.68 2.96 -13.04
N ASP A 85 -24.30 3.60 -12.05
CA ASP A 85 -23.59 4.16 -10.89
C ASP A 85 -22.93 3.09 -10.01
N LEU A 86 -23.59 1.95 -9.79
CA LEU A 86 -23.01 0.81 -9.08
C LEU A 86 -21.86 0.18 -9.85
N GLU A 87 -22.00 0.00 -11.18
CA GLU A 87 -20.93 -0.52 -12.04
C GLU A 87 -19.70 0.38 -11.99
N ARG A 88 -19.89 1.70 -12.01
CA ARG A 88 -18.80 2.68 -11.89
C ARG A 88 -18.09 2.61 -10.53
N ASP A 89 -18.83 2.33 -9.45
CA ASP A 89 -18.23 2.18 -8.12
C ASP A 89 -17.45 0.87 -8.00
N LEU A 90 -18.00 -0.23 -8.53
CA LEU A 90 -17.32 -1.52 -8.65
C LEU A 90 -16.00 -1.41 -9.41
N GLU A 91 -15.98 -0.73 -10.56
CA GLU A 91 -14.75 -0.48 -11.33
C GLU A 91 -13.71 0.29 -10.52
N ARG A 92 -14.16 1.30 -9.75
CA ARG A 92 -13.28 2.08 -8.87
C ARG A 92 -12.68 1.21 -7.77
N LYS A 93 -13.50 0.37 -7.12
CA LYS A 93 -13.06 -0.53 -6.05
C LYS A 93 -12.09 -1.57 -6.57
N GLN A 94 -12.34 -2.17 -7.73
CA GLN A 94 -11.41 -3.09 -8.38
C GLN A 94 -10.06 -2.43 -8.67
N ALA A 95 -10.06 -1.20 -9.19
CA ALA A 95 -8.83 -0.44 -9.42
C ALA A 95 -8.07 -0.14 -8.11
N LEU A 96 -8.80 0.09 -7.01
CA LEU A 96 -8.20 0.27 -5.69
C LEU A 96 -7.57 -1.03 -5.17
N VAL A 97 -8.23 -2.18 -5.31
CA VAL A 97 -7.66 -3.50 -4.97
C VAL A 97 -6.36 -3.73 -5.75
N ASP A 98 -6.36 -3.50 -7.06
CA ASP A 98 -5.19 -3.68 -7.90
C ASP A 98 -4.01 -2.80 -7.46
N ALA A 99 -4.30 -1.53 -7.14
CA ALA A 99 -3.31 -0.60 -6.62
C ALA A 99 -2.77 -1.05 -5.26
N THR A 100 -3.63 -1.49 -4.34
CA THR A 100 -3.25 -2.02 -3.03
C THR A 100 -2.36 -3.26 -3.17
N GLN A 101 -2.72 -4.21 -4.06
CA GLN A 101 -1.89 -5.39 -4.31
C GLN A 101 -0.52 -5.04 -4.90
N ALA A 102 -0.46 -4.07 -5.82
CA ALA A 102 0.81 -3.59 -6.36
C ALA A 102 1.69 -2.98 -5.25
N ARG A 103 1.07 -2.19 -4.36
CA ARG A 103 1.75 -1.62 -3.20
C ARG A 103 2.24 -2.70 -2.24
N MET A 104 1.42 -3.70 -1.89
CA MET A 104 1.82 -4.83 -1.05
C MET A 104 3.06 -5.55 -1.60
N ARG A 105 3.11 -5.81 -2.91
CA ARG A 105 4.26 -6.45 -3.56
C ARG A 105 5.53 -5.60 -3.41
N ALA A 106 5.42 -4.27 -3.57
CA ALA A 106 6.55 -3.37 -3.39
C ALA A 106 7.05 -3.36 -1.93
N PHE A 107 6.14 -3.36 -0.96
CA PHE A 107 6.51 -3.43 0.47
C PHE A 107 7.15 -4.78 0.83
N GLN A 108 6.64 -5.89 0.29
CA GLN A 108 7.21 -7.23 0.48
C GLN A 108 8.62 -7.33 -0.12
N ASP A 109 8.84 -6.81 -1.32
CA ASP A 109 10.15 -6.76 -1.97
C ASP A 109 11.15 -5.98 -1.11
N LEU A 110 10.76 -4.77 -0.65
CA LEU A 110 11.60 -3.96 0.21
C LEU A 110 11.91 -4.64 1.56
N ALA A 111 10.92 -5.30 2.17
CA ALA A 111 11.11 -6.05 3.41
C ALA A 111 12.10 -7.20 3.25
N SER A 112 12.00 -7.96 2.15
CA SER A 112 12.95 -9.02 1.82
C SER A 112 14.35 -8.44 1.65
N ARG A 113 14.48 -7.34 0.91
CA ARG A 113 15.77 -6.70 0.67
C ARG A 113 16.42 -6.15 1.94
N TYR A 114 15.66 -5.61 2.89
CA TYR A 114 16.18 -5.25 4.21
C TYR A 114 16.62 -6.47 5.01
N THR A 115 15.90 -7.60 4.90
CA THR A 115 16.29 -8.86 5.54
C THR A 115 17.61 -9.37 4.98
N ASP A 116 17.75 -9.40 3.65
CA ASP A 116 18.97 -9.79 2.95
C ASP A 116 20.15 -8.86 3.32
N LEU A 117 19.90 -7.55 3.41
CA LEU A 117 20.92 -6.59 3.86
C LEU A 117 21.35 -6.85 5.30
N ALA A 118 20.41 -7.15 6.21
CA ALA A 118 20.74 -7.47 7.59
C ALA A 118 21.65 -8.71 7.69
N GLU A 119 21.40 -9.72 6.86
CA GLU A 119 22.26 -10.91 6.75
C GLU A 119 23.63 -10.57 6.17
N GLU A 120 23.69 -9.77 5.10
CA GLU A 120 24.94 -9.32 4.50
C GLU A 120 25.82 -8.55 5.50
N LEU A 121 25.23 -7.61 6.23
CA LEU A 121 25.92 -6.83 7.25
C LEU A 121 26.49 -7.73 8.35
N ALA A 122 25.69 -8.68 8.86
CA ALA A 122 26.10 -9.58 9.93
C ALA A 122 27.23 -10.55 9.54
N GLU A 123 27.31 -10.94 8.26
CA GLU A 123 28.28 -11.93 7.79
C GLU A 123 29.57 -11.32 7.22
N ARG A 124 29.49 -10.11 6.64
CA ARG A 124 30.54 -9.60 5.74
C ARG A 124 31.12 -8.26 6.15
N VAL A 125 30.51 -7.57 7.12
CA VAL A 125 30.92 -6.22 7.52
C VAL A 125 31.35 -6.25 8.98
N ASP A 126 32.57 -5.79 9.24
CA ASP A 126 33.16 -5.76 10.58
C ASP A 126 33.21 -4.34 11.18
N ASP A 127 32.92 -3.31 10.37
CA ASP A 127 33.04 -1.90 10.74
C ASP A 127 31.70 -1.16 10.63
N GLY A 128 31.38 -0.34 11.65
CA GLY A 128 30.11 0.38 11.74
C GLY A 128 29.96 1.51 10.71
N HIS A 129 31.04 2.12 10.25
CA HIS A 129 30.96 3.13 9.18
C HIS A 129 30.74 2.49 7.81
N ASP A 130 31.35 1.33 7.57
CA ASP A 130 31.06 0.54 6.36
C ASP A 130 29.60 0.07 6.36
N ALA A 131 29.07 -0.38 7.51
CA ALA A 131 27.67 -0.75 7.65
C ALA A 131 26.73 0.44 7.40
N LEU A 132 27.01 1.62 7.97
CA LEU A 132 26.27 2.84 7.71
C LEU A 132 26.25 3.18 6.21
N THR A 133 27.41 3.13 5.55
CA THR A 133 27.54 3.44 4.13
C THR A 133 26.68 2.49 3.30
N ARG A 134 26.73 1.19 3.61
CA ARG A 134 25.95 0.17 2.90
C ARG A 134 24.44 0.38 3.06
N VAL A 135 23.98 0.77 4.26
CA VAL A 135 22.56 1.11 4.50
C VAL A 135 22.16 2.35 3.72
N LEU A 136 22.98 3.41 3.71
CA LEU A 136 22.69 4.64 2.95
C LEU A 136 22.57 4.38 1.45
N GLU A 137 23.50 3.62 0.88
CA GLU A 137 23.48 3.22 -0.53
C GLU A 137 22.23 2.39 -0.84
N PHE A 138 21.93 1.42 0.02
CA PHE A 138 20.76 0.58 -0.11
C PHE A 138 19.46 1.40 -0.10
N GLU A 139 19.28 2.29 0.87
CA GLU A 139 18.08 3.10 1.02
C GLU A 139 17.90 4.08 -0.14
N ALA A 140 19.00 4.62 -0.67
CA ALA A 140 18.98 5.47 -1.86
C ALA A 140 18.59 4.69 -3.11
N ASP A 141 19.15 3.49 -3.31
CA ASP A 141 18.84 2.61 -4.45
C ASP A 141 17.41 2.07 -4.39
N ALA A 142 16.88 1.86 -3.19
CA ALA A 142 15.54 1.34 -2.96
C ALA A 142 14.45 2.43 -2.92
N ASP A 143 14.84 3.72 -2.89
CA ASP A 143 13.94 4.83 -2.56
C ASP A 143 13.16 4.58 -1.25
N ALA A 144 13.86 4.03 -0.25
CA ALA A 144 13.25 3.61 1.02
C ALA A 144 12.44 4.69 1.75
N PRO A 145 12.84 6.00 1.74
CA PRO A 145 12.05 7.06 2.36
C PRO A 145 10.58 7.13 1.90
N ALA A 146 10.28 6.70 0.67
CA ALA A 146 8.90 6.72 0.16
C ALA A 146 7.97 5.70 0.84
N TYR A 147 8.52 4.76 1.61
CA TYR A 147 7.80 3.61 2.18
C TYR A 147 7.61 3.69 3.70
N PHE A 148 8.26 4.64 4.37
CA PHE A 148 8.20 4.81 5.82
C PHE A 148 7.64 6.16 6.21
N GLU A 149 6.91 6.19 7.33
CA GLU A 149 6.51 7.46 7.96
C GLU A 149 7.60 7.99 8.88
N GLU A 150 8.37 7.09 9.50
CA GLU A 150 9.50 7.45 10.35
C GLU A 150 10.76 7.68 9.52
N GLU A 151 11.51 8.72 9.89
CA GLU A 151 12.78 9.09 9.29
C GLU A 151 13.72 7.90 9.10
N THR A 152 14.20 7.73 7.87
CA THR A 152 15.21 6.74 7.48
C THR A 152 16.64 7.20 7.79
N VAL A 153 17.60 6.27 7.78
CA VAL A 153 19.02 6.62 7.98
C VAL A 153 19.51 7.54 6.85
N LEU A 154 19.03 7.34 5.63
CA LEU A 154 19.28 8.23 4.50
C LEU A 154 18.78 9.66 4.75
N GLU A 155 17.55 9.82 5.22
CA GLU A 155 16.98 11.14 5.52
C GLU A 155 17.75 11.85 6.64
N ALA A 156 18.04 11.13 7.73
CA ALA A 156 18.84 11.66 8.84
C ALA A 156 20.23 12.14 8.38
N ALA A 157 20.90 11.36 7.52
CA ALA A 157 22.20 11.73 6.97
C ALA A 157 22.12 12.97 6.05
N LEU A 158 21.04 13.09 5.26
CA LEU A 158 20.81 14.26 4.41
C LEU A 158 20.44 15.51 5.21
N GLU A 159 19.79 15.37 6.36
CA GLU A 159 19.51 16.47 7.29
C GLU A 159 20.79 16.94 7.98
N ALA A 160 21.60 16.03 8.53
CA ALA A 160 22.87 16.36 9.17
C ALA A 160 23.82 17.11 8.21
N ARG A 161 23.89 16.69 6.93
CA ARG A 161 24.71 17.37 5.91
C ARG A 161 24.22 18.78 5.59
N ARG A 162 22.92 19.05 5.75
CA ARG A 162 22.35 20.38 5.56
C ARG A 162 22.67 21.28 6.75
N SER A 163 22.56 20.78 7.98
CA SER A 163 22.89 21.55 9.18
C SER A 163 24.37 21.89 9.32
N ASP A 164 25.29 21.05 8.81
CA ASP A 164 26.73 21.31 8.83
C ASP A 164 27.20 22.33 7.76
N GLY A 165 26.31 22.69 6.83
CA GLY A 165 26.57 23.63 5.74
C GLY A 165 26.09 25.06 5.99
N GLU A 166 25.40 25.33 7.11
CA GLU A 166 24.98 26.67 7.59
C GLU A 166 25.99 27.27 8.59
#